data_AF-A0A5D2TDH9-F1
#
_entry.id   AF-A0A5D2TDH9-F1
#
_cell.length_a   1.000
_cell.length_b   1.000
_cell.length_c   1.000
_cell.angle_alpha   90.00
_cell.angle_beta   90.00
_cell.angle_gamma   90.00
#
_symmetry.space_group_name_H-M   'P 1'
#
loop_
_entity.id
_entity.type
_entity.pdbx_description
1 polymer ?
#
loop_
_entity_poly.entity_id
_entity_poly.type
_entity_poly.pdbx_seq_one_letter_code
_entity_poly.pdbx_strand_id
1 'polypeptide(L)'
;MMKEDDLCEKIGFLEGIGISRYGIERVFHLFPEVLGFDVENRLKPLLDEFLELGFSENMIRDEIIKDSRVLSMELGEMSRCLGLLKTLKCRAPIKDKIFSEGEFRAGFEVKLRVDCLCKQGLIHREAFKILWKEPRLILYEVEEIEKKIDFLVNTMNYKVGCLVEVPEYLGANFDKQILPRYNVVEYLRSQGALEFDVGLKSLIKPSRLRFYNLYVKPYPECEKMFGRFAEGAAIQGRHPVGMWKLFKPQKYAESKEDVNNTKSFMEPLV
;
A
#
# COMPACT_ATOMS: atom_id res chain seq x y z
N MET A 1 -28.44 29.55 6.44
CA MET A 1 -29.32 29.41 5.26
C MET A 1 -28.54 29.98 4.09
N MET A 2 -28.22 29.16 3.09
CA MET A 2 -27.50 29.61 1.90
C MET A 2 -28.36 30.65 1.16
N LYS A 3 -27.74 31.73 0.70
CA LYS A 3 -28.44 32.75 -0.08
C LYS A 3 -28.71 32.20 -1.48
N GLU A 4 -29.85 32.53 -2.05
CA GLU A 4 -30.23 32.07 -3.40
C GLU A 4 -29.20 32.52 -4.46
N ASP A 5 -28.64 33.72 -4.30
CA ASP A 5 -27.56 34.25 -5.16
C ASP A 5 -26.31 33.37 -5.15
N ASP A 6 -25.94 32.82 -4.00
CA ASP A 6 -24.74 31.99 -3.81
C ASP A 6 -24.88 30.59 -4.45
N LEU A 7 -26.12 30.09 -4.54
CA LEU A 7 -26.45 28.87 -5.27
C LEU A 7 -26.41 29.10 -6.78
N CYS A 8 -26.97 30.22 -7.25
CA CYS A 8 -26.95 30.61 -8.66
C CYS A 8 -25.53 30.80 -9.18
N GLU A 9 -24.65 31.41 -8.38
CA GLU A 9 -23.22 31.56 -8.72
C GLU A 9 -22.53 30.20 -8.94
N LYS A 10 -22.79 29.24 -8.05
CA LYS A 10 -22.23 27.88 -8.15
C LYS A 10 -22.76 27.10 -9.36
N ILE A 11 -24.05 27.22 -9.64
CA ILE A 11 -24.66 26.62 -10.83
C ILE A 11 -24.03 27.24 -12.08
N GLY A 12 -23.95 28.57 -12.15
CA GLY A 12 -23.36 29.29 -13.29
C GLY A 12 -21.89 28.93 -13.51
N PHE A 13 -21.12 28.73 -12.43
CA PHE A 13 -19.76 28.22 -12.51
C PHE A 13 -19.69 26.81 -13.11
N LEU A 14 -20.48 25.86 -12.62
CA LEU A 14 -20.48 24.49 -13.14
C LEU A 14 -21.00 24.42 -14.59
N GLU A 15 -21.98 25.25 -14.95
CA GLU A 15 -22.42 25.43 -16.33
C GLU A 15 -21.31 26.03 -17.21
N GLY A 16 -20.52 26.97 -16.67
CA GLY A 16 -19.35 27.56 -17.34
C GLY A 16 -18.25 26.55 -17.66
N ILE A 17 -18.08 25.52 -16.81
CA ILE A 17 -17.20 24.37 -17.10
C ILE A 17 -17.80 23.46 -18.17
N GLY A 18 -19.10 23.61 -18.47
CA GLY A 18 -19.89 22.84 -19.43
C GLY A 18 -20.53 21.58 -18.86
N ILE A 19 -20.74 21.53 -17.54
CA ILE A 19 -21.53 20.47 -16.89
C ILE A 19 -23.00 20.76 -17.15
N SER A 20 -23.74 19.76 -17.64
CA SER A 20 -25.18 19.90 -17.89
C SER A 20 -25.96 20.04 -16.57
N ARG A 21 -27.17 20.60 -16.62
CA ARG A 21 -28.05 20.72 -15.44
C ARG A 21 -28.23 19.41 -14.67
N TYR A 22 -28.41 18.30 -15.40
CA TYR A 22 -28.48 16.96 -14.79
C TYR A 22 -27.16 16.54 -14.11
N GLY A 23 -26.01 16.88 -14.71
CA GLY A 23 -24.71 16.69 -14.08
C GLY A 23 -24.53 17.51 -12.80
N ILE A 24 -25.00 18.76 -12.79
CA ILE A 24 -24.96 19.65 -11.63
C ILE A 24 -25.80 19.09 -10.48
N GLU A 25 -27.02 18.63 -10.78
CA GLU A 25 -27.87 17.96 -9.79
C GLU A 25 -27.18 16.74 -9.16
N ARG A 26 -26.49 15.93 -9.98
CA ARG A 26 -25.69 14.80 -9.49
C ARG A 26 -24.54 15.25 -8.60
N VAL A 27 -23.82 16.30 -8.97
CA VAL A 27 -22.72 16.87 -8.16
C VAL A 27 -23.23 17.26 -6.78
N PHE A 28 -24.34 18.01 -6.70
CA PHE A 28 -24.90 18.43 -5.41
C PHE A 28 -25.46 17.26 -4.58
N HIS A 29 -26.01 16.23 -5.24
CA HIS A 29 -26.51 15.05 -4.54
C HIS A 29 -25.37 14.18 -3.98
N LEU A 30 -24.31 13.96 -4.75
CA LEU A 30 -23.20 13.08 -4.37
C LEU A 30 -22.17 13.79 -3.48
N PHE A 31 -22.05 15.11 -3.61
CA PHE A 31 -21.06 15.91 -2.90
C PHE A 31 -21.64 17.28 -2.49
N PRO A 32 -22.57 17.32 -1.53
CA PRO A 32 -23.21 18.56 -1.09
C PRO A 32 -22.24 19.56 -0.45
N GLU A 33 -21.09 19.11 0.03
CA GLU A 33 -20.02 19.96 0.59
C GLU A 33 -19.50 21.00 -0.40
N VAL A 34 -19.63 20.76 -1.71
CA VAL A 34 -19.28 21.74 -2.75
C VAL A 34 -20.02 23.07 -2.58
N LEU A 35 -21.21 23.05 -1.97
CA LEU A 35 -22.00 24.24 -1.71
C LEU A 35 -21.39 25.13 -0.61
N GLY A 36 -20.44 24.61 0.16
CA GLY A 36 -19.66 25.40 1.12
C GLY A 36 -18.41 26.04 0.50
N PHE A 37 -18.11 25.78 -0.77
CA PHE A 37 -16.91 26.28 -1.42
C PHE A 37 -17.14 27.61 -2.13
N ASP A 38 -16.16 28.51 -1.98
CA ASP A 38 -16.14 29.78 -2.67
C ASP A 38 -15.75 29.60 -4.15
N VAL A 39 -16.51 30.21 -5.06
CA VAL A 39 -16.29 30.05 -6.50
C VAL A 39 -15.00 30.77 -6.93
N GLU A 40 -14.84 32.04 -6.56
CA GLU A 40 -13.75 32.90 -7.05
C GLU A 40 -12.40 32.58 -6.40
N ASN A 41 -12.37 32.32 -5.10
CA ASN A 41 -11.15 32.18 -4.31
C ASN A 41 -10.72 30.73 -4.11
N ARG A 42 -11.57 29.75 -4.44
CA ARG A 42 -11.26 28.32 -4.25
C ARG A 42 -11.50 27.49 -5.50
N LEU A 43 -12.70 27.48 -6.06
CA LEU A 43 -13.02 26.58 -7.18
C LEU A 43 -12.34 26.98 -8.48
N LYS A 44 -12.36 28.27 -8.86
CA LYS A 44 -11.67 28.76 -10.05
C LYS A 44 -10.15 28.50 -10.01
N PRO A 45 -9.42 28.92 -8.94
CA PRO A 45 -7.99 28.62 -8.84
C PRO A 45 -7.66 27.12 -8.93
N LEU A 46 -8.54 26.25 -8.40
CA LEU A 46 -8.34 24.81 -8.46
C LEU A 46 -8.45 24.27 -9.90
N LEU A 47 -9.42 24.76 -10.67
CA LEU A 47 -9.53 24.40 -12.09
C LEU A 47 -8.37 24.97 -12.90
N ASP A 48 -7.95 26.20 -12.62
CA ASP A 48 -6.79 26.82 -13.27
C ASP A 48 -5.53 25.98 -13.02
N GLU A 49 -5.30 25.48 -11.80
CA GLU A 49 -4.20 24.53 -11.52
C GLU A 49 -4.30 23.28 -12.41
N PHE A 50 -5.49 22.69 -12.56
CA PHE A 50 -5.66 21.50 -13.40
C PHE A 50 -5.34 21.79 -14.87
N LEU A 51 -5.76 22.95 -15.38
CA LEU A 51 -5.44 23.39 -16.74
C LEU A 51 -3.94 23.65 -16.91
N GLU A 52 -3.29 24.29 -15.94
CA GLU A 52 -1.83 24.54 -15.92
C GLU A 52 -1.01 23.24 -15.87
N LEU A 53 -1.54 22.20 -15.20
CA LEU A 53 -0.97 20.86 -15.20
C LEU A 53 -1.11 20.13 -16.55
N GLY A 54 -1.84 20.71 -17.51
CA GLY A 54 -1.99 20.22 -18.88
C GLY A 54 -3.23 19.34 -19.10
N PHE A 55 -4.17 19.31 -18.16
CA PHE A 55 -5.44 18.60 -18.36
C PHE A 55 -6.41 19.44 -19.19
N SER A 56 -7.16 18.81 -20.09
CA SER A 56 -8.16 19.53 -20.89
C SER A 56 -9.44 19.78 -20.09
N GLU A 57 -10.18 20.84 -20.43
CA GLU A 57 -11.46 21.16 -19.80
C GLU A 57 -12.45 19.99 -19.86
N ASN A 58 -12.51 19.28 -20.99
CA ASN A 58 -13.38 18.12 -21.15
C ASN A 58 -13.00 16.98 -20.19
N MET A 59 -11.70 16.70 -20.02
CA MET A 59 -11.23 15.68 -19.08
C MET A 59 -11.59 16.07 -17.65
N ILE A 60 -11.35 17.32 -17.26
CA ILE A 60 -11.66 17.81 -15.92
C ILE A 60 -13.16 17.71 -15.65
N ARG A 61 -13.99 18.12 -16.61
CA ARG A 61 -15.46 18.00 -16.55
C ARG A 61 -15.90 16.56 -16.32
N ASP A 62 -15.39 15.63 -17.13
CA ASP A 62 -15.74 14.21 -17.03
C ASP A 62 -15.34 13.62 -15.67
N GLU A 63 -14.18 14.01 -15.14
CA GLU A 63 -13.70 13.58 -13.83
C GLU A 63 -14.55 14.16 -12.68
N ILE A 64 -15.01 15.41 -12.76
CA ILE A 64 -15.92 16.02 -11.77
C ILE A 64 -17.30 15.33 -11.76
N ILE A 65 -17.81 14.97 -12.95
CA ILE A 65 -19.10 14.27 -13.08
C ILE A 65 -18.98 12.83 -12.54
N LYS A 66 -17.84 12.18 -12.80
CA LYS A 66 -17.56 10.82 -12.33
C LYS A 66 -17.35 10.76 -10.82
N ASP A 67 -16.58 11.70 -10.27
CA ASP A 67 -16.38 11.85 -8.83
C ASP A 67 -16.25 13.31 -8.42
N SER A 68 -17.34 13.87 -7.89
CA SER A 68 -17.41 15.28 -7.52
C SER A 68 -16.50 15.65 -6.35
N ARG A 69 -15.96 14.66 -5.62
CA ARG A 69 -14.95 14.88 -4.57
C ARG A 69 -13.63 15.38 -5.14
N VAL A 70 -13.41 15.36 -6.46
CA VAL A 70 -12.28 16.08 -7.10
C VAL A 70 -12.28 17.56 -6.69
N LEU A 71 -13.45 18.19 -6.53
CA LEU A 71 -13.56 19.58 -6.09
C LEU A 71 -13.18 19.79 -4.61
N SER A 72 -13.02 18.72 -3.83
CA SER A 72 -12.54 18.78 -2.44
C SER A 72 -11.02 18.97 -2.33
N MET A 73 -10.28 18.83 -3.43
CA MET A 73 -8.82 18.98 -3.42
C MET A 73 -8.40 20.41 -3.06
N GLU A 74 -7.26 20.52 -2.38
CA GLU A 74 -6.60 21.79 -2.13
C GLU A 74 -5.58 22.11 -3.23
N LEU A 75 -5.26 23.40 -3.36
CA LEU A 75 -4.26 23.86 -4.33
C LEU A 75 -2.91 23.19 -4.07
N GLY A 76 -2.31 22.65 -5.12
CA GLY A 76 -1.03 21.94 -5.10
C GLY A 76 -1.14 20.48 -4.68
N GLU A 77 -2.29 19.96 -4.28
CA GLU A 77 -2.42 18.53 -3.96
C GLU A 77 -2.27 17.66 -5.20
N MET A 78 -2.90 18.08 -6.31
CA MET A 78 -2.81 17.34 -7.57
C MET A 78 -1.36 17.26 -8.04
N SER A 79 -0.65 18.38 -8.08
CA SER A 79 0.76 18.41 -8.45
C SER A 79 1.64 17.50 -7.56
N ARG A 80 1.41 17.46 -6.25
CA ARG A 80 2.11 16.54 -5.32
C ARG A 80 1.79 15.08 -5.62
N CYS A 81 0.53 14.75 -5.87
CA CYS A 81 0.09 13.39 -6.20
C CYS A 81 0.72 12.91 -7.52
N LEU A 82 0.69 13.74 -8.55
CA LEU A 82 1.37 13.48 -9.82
C LEU A 82 2.89 13.36 -9.66
N GLY A 83 3.48 14.18 -8.77
CA GLY A 83 4.89 14.08 -8.39
C GLY A 83 5.23 12.71 -7.81
N LEU A 84 4.41 12.17 -6.89
CA LEU A 84 4.58 10.81 -6.38
C LEU A 84 4.51 9.80 -7.51
N LEU A 85 3.50 9.87 -8.37
CA LEU A 85 3.30 8.96 -9.49
C LEU A 85 4.49 8.92 -10.46
N LYS A 86 5.11 10.07 -10.74
CA LYS A 86 6.32 10.19 -11.58
C LYS A 86 7.52 9.50 -10.95
N THR A 87 7.62 9.50 -9.62
CA THR A 87 8.73 8.88 -8.87
C THR A 87 8.51 7.41 -8.52
N LEU A 88 7.33 6.84 -8.83
CA LEU A 88 7.02 5.45 -8.50
C LEU A 88 7.93 4.47 -9.24
N LYS A 89 8.63 3.64 -8.48
CA LYS A 89 9.41 2.51 -8.98
C LYS A 89 8.63 1.22 -8.73
N CYS A 90 7.69 0.90 -9.62
CA CYS A 90 6.86 -0.30 -9.52
C CYS A 90 6.96 -1.18 -10.78
N ARG A 91 6.43 -2.39 -10.70
CA ARG A 91 6.37 -3.32 -11.84
C ARG A 91 5.44 -2.75 -12.90
N ALA A 92 5.77 -2.93 -14.19
CA ALA A 92 4.96 -2.43 -15.31
C ALA A 92 3.46 -2.76 -15.19
N PRO A 93 3.03 -4.00 -14.86
CA PRO A 93 1.60 -4.31 -14.75
C PRO A 93 0.87 -3.55 -13.63
N ILE A 94 1.58 -3.14 -12.57
CA ILE A 94 1.00 -2.33 -11.50
C ILE A 94 0.88 -0.88 -11.99
N LYS A 95 1.92 -0.38 -12.66
CA LYS A 95 1.91 0.96 -13.25
C LYS A 95 0.78 1.09 -14.26
N ASP A 96 0.67 0.15 -15.19
CA ASP A 96 -0.37 0.15 -16.24
C ASP A 96 -1.78 0.15 -15.65
N LYS A 97 -1.99 -0.59 -14.54
CA LYS A 97 -3.26 -0.57 -13.81
C LYS A 97 -3.53 0.75 -13.09
N ILE A 98 -2.52 1.40 -12.54
CA ILE A 98 -2.71 2.71 -11.86
C ILE A 98 -3.14 3.77 -12.89
N PHE A 99 -2.55 3.74 -14.08
CA PHE A 99 -2.82 4.70 -15.15
C PHE A 99 -3.92 4.26 -16.13
N SER A 100 -4.63 3.14 -15.88
CA SER A 100 -5.59 2.60 -16.83
C SER A 100 -6.78 3.53 -17.09
N GLU A 101 -7.10 4.38 -16.12
CA GLU A 101 -8.17 5.38 -16.21
C GLU A 101 -7.65 6.80 -16.50
N GLY A 102 -6.35 6.94 -16.78
CA GLY A 102 -5.70 8.23 -17.06
C GLY A 102 -4.92 8.82 -15.88
N GLU A 103 -4.07 9.81 -16.19
CA GLU A 103 -3.15 10.43 -15.23
C GLU A 103 -3.90 11.26 -14.18
N PHE A 104 -4.95 11.98 -14.57
CA PHE A 104 -5.78 12.76 -13.64
C PHE A 104 -6.40 11.84 -12.57
N ARG A 105 -7.08 10.78 -13.01
CA ARG A 105 -7.70 9.80 -12.13
C ARG A 105 -6.67 9.15 -11.22
N ALA A 106 -5.52 8.72 -11.75
CA ALA A 106 -4.43 8.17 -10.94
C ALA A 106 -3.98 9.15 -9.84
N GLY A 107 -3.82 10.44 -10.16
CA GLY A 107 -3.47 11.48 -9.20
C GLY A 107 -4.54 11.64 -8.11
N PHE A 108 -5.80 11.62 -8.50
CA PHE A 108 -6.91 11.69 -7.57
C PHE A 108 -7.02 10.44 -6.67
N GLU A 109 -6.80 9.24 -7.20
CA GLU A 109 -6.79 8.01 -6.40
C GLU A 109 -5.68 8.04 -5.33
N VAL A 110 -4.51 8.61 -5.65
CA VAL A 110 -3.43 8.87 -4.68
C VAL A 110 -3.92 9.79 -3.57
N LYS A 111 -4.56 10.91 -3.91
CA LYS A 111 -5.13 11.86 -2.93
C LYS A 111 -6.09 11.15 -1.98
N LEU A 112 -7.02 10.36 -2.50
CA LEU A 112 -7.98 9.60 -1.68
C LEU A 112 -7.29 8.68 -0.66
N ARG A 113 -6.18 8.01 -1.04
CA ARG A 113 -5.46 7.14 -0.11
C ARG A 113 -4.64 7.94 0.89
N VAL A 114 -4.07 9.07 0.49
CA VAL A 114 -3.38 9.97 1.42
C VAL A 114 -4.35 10.48 2.47
N ASP A 115 -5.53 10.97 2.07
CA ASP A 115 -6.56 11.44 2.99
C ASP A 115 -7.01 10.35 3.97
N CYS A 116 -7.24 9.13 3.46
CA CYS A 116 -7.58 7.97 4.29
C CYS A 116 -6.48 7.72 5.34
N LEU A 117 -5.22 7.64 4.93
CA LEU A 117 -4.10 7.42 5.86
C LEU A 117 -3.97 8.56 6.88
N CYS A 118 -4.17 9.81 6.45
CA CYS A 118 -4.14 10.98 7.34
C CYS A 118 -5.29 10.97 8.36
N LYS A 119 -6.50 10.58 7.95
CA LYS A 119 -7.65 10.40 8.85
C LYS A 119 -7.38 9.36 9.94
N GLN A 120 -6.56 8.35 9.65
CA GLN A 120 -6.12 7.33 10.63
C GLN A 120 -4.98 7.82 11.54
N GLY A 121 -4.54 9.08 11.42
CA GLY A 121 -3.56 9.70 12.31
C GLY A 121 -2.12 9.72 11.80
N LEU A 122 -1.89 9.40 10.52
CA LEU A 122 -0.57 9.59 9.89
C LEU A 122 -0.40 11.03 9.39
N ILE A 123 0.84 11.50 9.33
CA ILE A 123 1.12 12.78 8.66
C ILE A 123 1.24 12.59 7.14
N HIS A 124 0.98 13.63 6.35
CA HIS A 124 1.09 13.57 4.89
C HIS A 124 2.40 12.95 4.40
N ARG A 125 3.54 13.34 4.98
CA ARG A 125 4.86 12.79 4.59
C ARG A 125 4.94 11.27 4.76
N GLU A 126 4.32 10.73 5.81
CA GLU A 126 4.28 9.30 6.06
C GLU A 126 3.34 8.58 5.09
N ALA A 127 2.17 9.16 4.82
CA ALA A 127 1.22 8.63 3.85
C ALA A 127 1.84 8.51 2.45
N PHE A 128 2.50 9.58 1.98
CA PHE A 128 3.24 9.55 0.71
C PHE A 128 4.36 8.50 0.71
N LYS A 129 5.10 8.36 1.81
CA LYS A 129 6.16 7.34 1.95
C LYS A 129 5.59 5.92 1.89
N ILE A 130 4.42 5.68 2.48
CA ILE A 130 3.72 4.39 2.44
C ILE A 130 3.30 4.06 1.01
N LEU A 131 2.62 4.98 0.32
CA LEU A 131 2.19 4.77 -1.07
C LEU A 131 3.37 4.59 -2.03
N TRP A 132 4.48 5.29 -1.80
CA TRP A 132 5.67 5.13 -2.62
C TRP A 132 6.32 3.74 -2.43
N LYS A 133 6.37 3.23 -1.19
CA LYS A 133 6.88 1.89 -0.89
C LYS A 133 5.93 0.77 -1.33
N GLU A 134 4.62 1.00 -1.23
CA GLU A 134 3.57 0.03 -1.56
C GLU A 134 2.53 0.63 -2.53
N PRO A 135 2.89 0.77 -3.82
CA PRO A 135 2.04 1.43 -4.81
C PRO A 135 0.76 0.67 -5.14
N ARG A 136 0.66 -0.62 -4.77
CA ARG A 136 -0.58 -1.39 -4.95
C ARG A 136 -1.75 -0.81 -4.16
N LEU A 137 -1.48 -0.02 -3.12
CA LEU A 137 -2.52 0.64 -2.33
C LEU A 137 -3.38 1.61 -3.13
N ILE A 138 -2.83 2.20 -4.19
CA ILE A 138 -3.57 3.10 -5.09
C ILE A 138 -4.72 2.34 -5.78
N LEU A 139 -4.57 1.02 -5.96
CA LEU A 139 -5.54 0.15 -6.62
C LEU A 139 -6.57 -0.47 -5.66
N TYR A 140 -6.42 -0.29 -4.35
CA TYR A 140 -7.33 -0.89 -3.36
C TYR A 140 -8.37 0.10 -2.93
N GLU A 141 -9.59 -0.39 -2.68
CA GLU A 141 -10.68 0.42 -2.16
C GLU A 141 -10.33 1.01 -0.79
N VAL A 142 -10.76 2.25 -0.56
CA VAL A 142 -10.50 2.97 0.69
C VAL A 142 -11.01 2.18 1.90
N GLU A 143 -12.20 1.58 1.77
CA GLU A 143 -12.82 0.77 2.83
C GLU A 143 -11.97 -0.46 3.21
N GLU A 144 -11.30 -1.09 2.24
CA GLU A 144 -10.44 -2.24 2.53
C GLU A 144 -9.18 -1.81 3.30
N ILE A 145 -8.65 -0.62 2.99
CA ILE A 145 -7.51 -0.05 3.71
C ILE A 145 -7.93 0.28 5.15
N GLU A 146 -9.08 0.93 5.33
CA GLU A 146 -9.62 1.27 6.65
C GLU A 146 -9.85 0.02 7.51
N LYS A 147 -10.47 -1.03 6.96
CA LYS A 147 -10.67 -2.31 7.66
C LYS A 147 -9.35 -2.94 8.13
N LYS A 148 -8.30 -2.87 7.31
CA LYS A 148 -6.98 -3.40 7.69
C LYS A 148 -6.32 -2.56 8.79
N ILE A 149 -6.48 -1.25 8.76
CA ILE A 149 -5.92 -0.35 9.77
C ILE A 149 -6.68 -0.51 11.09
N ASP A 150 -8.01 -0.59 11.03
CA ASP A 150 -8.86 -0.86 12.20
C ASP A 150 -8.45 -2.16 12.89
N PHE A 151 -8.29 -3.25 12.15
CA PHE A 151 -7.81 -4.51 12.69
C PHE A 151 -6.41 -4.40 13.32
N LEU A 152 -5.50 -3.65 12.69
CA LEU A 152 -4.14 -3.45 13.18
C LEU A 152 -4.12 -2.70 14.52
N VAL A 153 -4.94 -1.67 14.65
CA VAL A 153 -4.97 -0.80 15.84
C VAL A 153 -5.81 -1.42 16.95
N ASN A 154 -7.03 -1.82 16.64
CA ASN A 154 -8.01 -2.22 17.65
C ASN A 154 -7.88 -3.69 18.05
N THR A 155 -7.54 -4.58 17.12
CA THR A 155 -7.40 -6.01 17.41
C THR A 155 -5.96 -6.39 17.73
N MET A 156 -5.01 -5.99 16.89
CA MET A 156 -3.60 -6.34 17.08
C MET A 156 -2.85 -5.39 18.04
N ASN A 157 -3.49 -4.31 18.49
CA ASN A 157 -2.95 -3.32 19.43
C ASN A 157 -1.63 -2.66 18.97
N TYR A 158 -1.46 -2.46 17.66
CA TYR A 158 -0.31 -1.74 17.10
C TYR A 158 -0.63 -0.26 16.88
N LYS A 159 0.38 0.60 17.00
CA LYS A 159 0.28 2.01 16.59
C LYS A 159 0.31 2.11 15.06
N VAL A 160 -0.52 2.99 14.49
CA VAL A 160 -0.60 3.23 13.04
C VAL A 160 0.76 3.58 12.42
N GLY A 161 1.64 4.27 13.15
CA GLY A 161 3.00 4.61 12.69
C GLY A 161 3.86 3.40 12.28
N CYS A 162 3.54 2.18 12.72
CA CYS A 162 4.27 0.98 12.29
C CYS A 162 4.11 0.69 10.77
N LEU A 163 3.05 1.22 10.14
CA LEU A 163 2.81 1.10 8.70
C LEU A 163 3.90 1.77 7.86
N VAL A 164 4.60 2.78 8.40
CA VAL A 164 5.71 3.43 7.71
C VAL A 164 6.90 2.48 7.52
N GLU A 165 7.09 1.57 8.48
CA GLU A 165 8.15 0.56 8.48
C GLU A 165 7.76 -0.72 7.73
N VAL A 166 6.48 -1.09 7.79
CA VAL A 166 5.93 -2.30 7.15
C VAL A 166 4.68 -1.98 6.31
N PRO A 167 4.80 -1.15 5.25
CA PRO A 167 3.65 -0.81 4.40
C PRO A 167 3.10 -2.02 3.63
N GLU A 168 3.91 -3.09 3.48
CA GLU A 168 3.50 -4.34 2.85
C GLU A 168 2.32 -5.02 3.58
N TYR A 169 2.05 -4.64 4.84
CA TYR A 169 0.87 -5.06 5.59
C TYR A 169 -0.42 -4.72 4.82
N LEU A 170 -0.55 -3.47 4.36
CA LEU A 170 -1.75 -3.04 3.65
C LEU A 170 -1.84 -3.70 2.26
N GLY A 171 -0.69 -4.08 1.69
CA GLY A 171 -0.55 -4.88 0.46
C GLY A 171 -0.92 -6.36 0.60
N ALA A 172 -1.00 -6.89 1.82
CA ALA A 172 -1.25 -8.31 2.07
C ALA A 172 -2.74 -8.64 1.98
N ASN A 173 -3.07 -9.87 1.60
CA ASN A 173 -4.46 -10.34 1.61
C ASN A 173 -4.90 -10.58 3.07
N PHE A 174 -6.03 -10.00 3.46
CA PHE A 174 -6.51 -10.04 4.83
C PHE A 174 -6.81 -11.48 5.29
N ASP A 175 -7.73 -12.17 4.61
CA ASP A 175 -8.22 -13.49 5.01
C ASP A 175 -7.18 -14.60 4.82
N LYS A 176 -6.36 -14.51 3.77
CA LYS A 176 -5.42 -15.57 3.39
C LYS A 176 -4.05 -15.43 4.06
N GLN A 177 -3.69 -14.23 4.53
CA GLN A 177 -2.35 -13.97 5.04
C GLN A 177 -2.34 -13.30 6.41
N ILE A 178 -3.08 -12.21 6.62
CA ILE A 178 -3.04 -11.48 7.89
C ILE A 178 -3.71 -12.30 8.99
N LEU A 179 -4.96 -12.69 8.78
CA LEU A 179 -5.77 -13.37 9.79
C LEU A 179 -5.19 -14.75 10.21
N PRO A 180 -4.77 -15.65 9.29
CA PRO A 180 -4.23 -16.95 9.70
C PRO A 180 -2.91 -16.83 10.44
N ARG A 181 -2.06 -15.86 10.07
CA ARG A 181 -0.79 -15.63 10.75
C ARG A 181 -1.00 -15.05 12.14
N TYR A 182 -1.93 -14.10 12.26
CA TYR A 182 -2.32 -13.52 13.55
C TYR A 182 -2.83 -14.61 14.49
N ASN A 183 -3.78 -15.45 14.05
CA ASN A 183 -4.35 -16.52 14.88
C ASN A 183 -3.29 -17.50 15.40
N VAL A 184 -2.31 -17.88 14.57
CA VAL A 184 -1.19 -18.72 14.99
C VAL A 184 -0.35 -18.03 16.06
N VAL A 185 0.02 -16.76 15.87
CA VAL A 185 0.84 -16.01 16.83
C VAL A 185 0.10 -15.79 18.15
N GLU A 186 -1.18 -15.42 18.11
CA GLU A 186 -2.01 -15.27 19.32
C GLU A 186 -2.15 -16.59 20.08
N TYR A 187 -2.36 -17.70 19.35
CA TYR A 187 -2.44 -19.01 19.99
C TYR A 187 -1.13 -19.36 20.69
N LEU A 188 0.02 -19.21 20.01
CA LEU A 188 1.33 -19.47 20.62
C LEU A 188 1.61 -18.55 21.80
N ARG A 189 1.15 -17.30 21.76
CA ARG A 189 1.22 -16.37 22.89
C ARG A 189 0.39 -16.87 24.07
N SER A 190 -0.82 -17.35 23.84
CA SER A 190 -1.69 -17.92 24.89
C SER A 190 -1.10 -19.16 25.56
N GLN A 191 -0.28 -19.93 24.81
CA GLN A 191 0.39 -21.13 25.32
C GLN A 191 1.73 -20.83 26.00
N GLY A 192 2.18 -19.55 26.02
CA GLY A 192 3.49 -19.17 26.55
C GLY A 192 4.68 -19.69 25.71
N ALA A 193 4.44 -20.12 24.47
CA ALA A 193 5.46 -20.72 23.60
C ALA A 193 6.36 -19.68 22.90
N LEU A 194 6.05 -18.39 23.06
CA LEU A 194 6.82 -17.27 22.50
C LEU A 194 7.54 -16.54 23.62
N GLU A 195 8.88 -16.66 23.66
CA GLU A 195 9.74 -15.94 24.61
C GLU A 195 9.84 -14.43 24.29
N PHE A 196 9.54 -14.03 23.05
CA PHE A 196 9.63 -12.65 22.57
C PHE A 196 8.36 -12.21 21.85
N ASP A 197 8.03 -10.93 21.96
CA ASP A 197 6.90 -10.36 21.22
C ASP A 197 7.18 -10.36 19.71
N VAL A 198 6.26 -10.97 18.95
CA VAL A 198 6.40 -11.12 17.50
C VAL A 198 5.93 -9.82 16.85
N GLY A 199 6.87 -8.95 16.53
CA GLY A 199 6.57 -7.69 15.85
C GLY A 199 5.90 -7.86 14.48
N LEU A 200 5.21 -6.82 14.02
CA LEU A 200 4.49 -6.80 12.74
C LEU A 200 5.39 -7.22 11.55
N LYS A 201 6.67 -6.86 11.57
CA LYS A 201 7.65 -7.23 10.54
C LYS A 201 7.81 -8.75 10.41
N SER A 202 7.91 -9.47 11.53
CA SER A 202 7.99 -10.94 11.55
C SER A 202 6.68 -11.60 11.15
N LEU A 203 5.54 -10.94 11.36
CA LEU A 203 4.26 -11.46 10.89
C LEU A 203 4.14 -11.35 9.37
N ILE A 204 4.52 -10.21 8.78
CA ILE A 204 4.20 -9.89 7.38
C ILE A 204 5.30 -10.29 6.40
N LYS A 205 6.57 -10.01 6.71
CA LYS A 205 7.67 -10.19 5.74
C LYS A 205 8.00 -11.64 5.36
N PRO A 206 7.84 -12.66 6.23
CA PRO A 206 8.11 -14.03 5.82
C PRO A 206 7.19 -14.50 4.69
N SER A 207 7.74 -15.31 3.78
CA SER A 207 6.93 -16.07 2.82
C SER A 207 6.01 -17.04 3.57
N ARG A 208 4.95 -17.52 2.92
CA ARG A 208 4.03 -18.52 3.53
C ARG A 208 4.80 -19.74 4.05
N LEU A 209 5.76 -20.26 3.28
CA LEU A 209 6.59 -21.41 3.67
C LEU A 209 7.52 -21.08 4.85
N ARG A 210 8.15 -19.90 4.83
CA ARG A 210 9.03 -19.48 5.93
C ARG A 210 8.27 -19.27 7.22
N PHE A 211 7.08 -18.66 7.15
CA PHE A 211 6.19 -18.51 8.30
C PHE A 211 5.78 -19.88 8.86
N TYR A 212 5.36 -20.79 7.99
CA TYR A 212 5.01 -22.15 8.39
C TYR A 212 6.16 -22.86 9.10
N ASN A 213 7.38 -22.84 8.54
CA ASN A 213 8.53 -23.49 9.16
C ASN A 213 8.92 -22.91 10.53
N LEU A 214 8.66 -21.61 10.76
CA LEU A 214 9.02 -20.94 12.01
C LEU A 214 7.95 -21.10 13.10
N TYR A 215 6.67 -20.96 12.74
CA TYR A 215 5.59 -20.84 13.73
C TYR A 215 4.57 -21.98 13.69
N VAL A 216 4.55 -22.80 12.63
CA VAL A 216 3.53 -23.85 12.47
C VAL A 216 4.14 -25.23 12.57
N LYS A 217 5.22 -25.51 11.82
CA LYS A 217 5.90 -26.82 11.83
C LYS A 217 6.38 -27.26 13.22
N PRO A 218 6.88 -26.36 14.10
CA PRO A 218 7.26 -26.77 15.46
C PRO A 218 6.06 -27.08 16.38
N TYR A 219 4.85 -26.66 16.00
CA TYR A 219 3.63 -26.71 16.82
C TYR A 219 2.47 -27.31 15.99
N PRO A 220 2.34 -28.66 15.93
CA PRO A 220 1.36 -29.34 15.07
C PRO A 220 -0.09 -28.89 15.27
N GLU A 221 -0.44 -28.38 16.46
CA GLU A 221 -1.75 -27.83 16.78
C GLU A 221 -2.11 -26.61 15.89
N CYS A 222 -1.10 -25.84 15.48
CA CYS A 222 -1.25 -24.65 14.65
C CYS A 222 -1.58 -24.98 13.18
N GLU A 223 -1.37 -26.23 12.73
CA GLU A 223 -1.66 -26.63 11.35
C GLU A 223 -3.14 -26.52 10.98
N LYS A 224 -4.02 -26.76 11.97
CA LYS A 224 -5.47 -26.62 11.78
C LYS A 224 -5.89 -25.16 11.61
N MET A 225 -5.19 -24.23 12.28
CA MET A 225 -5.50 -22.79 12.25
C MET A 225 -4.91 -22.07 11.03
N PHE A 226 -3.73 -22.49 10.57
CA PHE A 226 -3.06 -21.89 9.41
C PHE A 226 -3.63 -22.38 8.05
N GLY A 227 -4.39 -23.47 8.09
CA GLY A 227 -4.86 -24.21 6.93
C GLY A 227 -3.78 -25.15 6.41
N ARG A 228 -4.14 -26.42 6.14
CA ARG A 228 -3.18 -27.44 5.66
C ARG A 228 -2.39 -26.91 4.47
N PHE A 229 -1.07 -27.06 4.51
CA PHE A 229 -0.32 -27.24 3.28
C PHE A 229 -0.91 -28.48 2.63
N ALA A 230 -1.50 -28.37 1.43
CA ALA A 230 -1.94 -29.57 0.73
C ALA A 230 -0.73 -30.51 0.63
N GLU A 231 -0.80 -31.67 1.29
CA GLU A 231 0.21 -32.74 1.22
C GLU A 231 0.38 -33.32 -0.20
N GLY A 232 -0.23 -32.71 -1.23
CA GLY A 232 -0.24 -33.16 -2.62
C GLY A 232 0.70 -32.40 -3.56
N ALA A 233 1.47 -31.42 -3.10
CA ALA A 233 2.59 -30.93 -3.90
C ALA A 233 3.83 -31.73 -3.53
N ALA A 234 3.98 -32.90 -4.17
CA ALA A 234 5.29 -33.52 -4.27
C ALA A 234 6.27 -32.42 -4.68
N ILE A 235 7.18 -32.08 -3.78
CA ILE A 235 8.32 -31.24 -4.09
C ILE A 235 9.09 -32.03 -5.15
N GLN A 236 8.82 -31.80 -6.43
CA GLN A 236 9.83 -32.02 -7.46
C GLN A 236 10.87 -30.93 -7.25
N GLY A 237 11.63 -31.10 -6.17
CA GLY A 237 12.91 -30.45 -6.03
C GLY A 237 13.67 -30.85 -7.28
N ARG A 238 14.13 -29.85 -8.05
CA ARG A 238 15.02 -30.11 -9.19
C ARG A 238 16.29 -30.87 -8.78
N HIS A 239 16.51 -31.07 -7.48
CA HIS A 239 17.48 -31.99 -6.91
C HIS A 239 16.86 -32.81 -5.75
N PRO A 240 17.13 -34.13 -5.68
CA PRO A 240 16.77 -34.94 -4.52
C PRO A 240 17.37 -34.37 -3.23
N VAL A 241 16.57 -34.33 -2.16
CA VAL A 241 17.02 -33.95 -0.82
C VAL A 241 18.12 -34.92 -0.38
N GLY A 242 19.29 -34.39 0.01
CA GLY A 242 20.44 -35.20 0.43
C GLY A 242 21.59 -35.31 -0.58
N MET A 243 21.50 -34.70 -1.76
CA MET A 243 22.62 -34.62 -2.73
C MET A 243 23.90 -34.03 -2.12
N TRP A 244 23.82 -33.08 -1.17
CA TRP A 244 24.99 -32.55 -0.45
C TRP A 244 25.74 -33.61 0.36
N LYS A 245 25.13 -34.78 0.65
CA LYS A 245 25.80 -35.88 1.36
C LYS A 245 26.61 -36.76 0.40
N LEU A 246 26.34 -36.66 -0.91
CA LEU A 246 27.07 -37.33 -1.97
C LEU A 246 28.30 -36.53 -2.42
N PHE A 247 28.27 -35.20 -2.25
CA PHE A 247 29.44 -34.34 -2.44
C PHE A 247 30.38 -34.49 -1.23
N LYS A 248 31.32 -35.43 -1.32
CA LYS A 248 32.52 -35.38 -0.48
C LYS A 248 33.40 -34.24 -1.03
N PRO A 249 33.75 -33.21 -0.23
CA PRO A 249 34.70 -32.21 -0.68
C PRO A 249 35.99 -32.92 -1.09
N GLN A 250 36.51 -32.59 -2.27
CA GLN A 250 37.78 -33.12 -2.73
C GLN A 250 38.84 -32.68 -1.72
N LYS A 251 39.48 -33.65 -1.05
CA LYS A 251 40.61 -33.35 -0.18
C LYS A 251 41.76 -32.92 -1.08
N TYR A 252 41.97 -31.62 -1.22
CA TYR A 252 43.20 -31.10 -1.78
C TYR A 252 44.32 -31.36 -0.78
N ALA A 253 45.41 -31.96 -1.24
CA ALA A 253 46.63 -32.00 -0.46
C ALA A 253 47.19 -30.57 -0.43
N GLU A 254 47.24 -29.96 0.75
CA GLU A 254 47.81 -28.63 0.93
C GLU A 254 49.23 -28.63 0.37
N SER A 255 49.46 -27.86 -0.69
CA SER A 255 50.82 -27.61 -1.17
C SER A 255 51.52 -26.68 -0.19
N LYS A 256 52.86 -26.68 -0.19
CA LYS A 256 53.63 -25.72 0.63
C LYS A 256 53.29 -24.25 0.29
N GLU A 257 52.82 -23.98 -0.92
CA GLU A 257 52.31 -22.67 -1.35
C GLU A 257 51.01 -22.29 -0.65
N ASP A 258 50.07 -23.23 -0.50
CA ASP A 258 48.78 -22.98 0.16
C ASP A 258 48.97 -22.60 1.63
N VAL A 259 49.92 -23.24 2.32
CA VAL A 259 50.27 -22.93 3.72
C VAL A 259 50.91 -21.54 3.84
N ASN A 260 51.78 -21.14 2.91
CA ASN A 260 52.40 -19.81 2.89
C ASN A 260 51.40 -18.70 2.56
N ASN A 261 50.46 -18.96 1.65
CA ASN A 261 49.37 -18.03 1.33
C ASN A 261 48.45 -17.82 2.54
N THR A 262 48.15 -18.89 3.29
CA THR A 262 47.32 -18.81 4.49
C THR A 262 48.03 -18.03 5.62
N LYS A 263 49.35 -18.21 5.79
CA LYS A 263 50.15 -17.44 6.76
C LYS A 263 50.23 -15.96 6.40
N SER A 264 50.47 -15.62 5.13
CA SER A 264 50.53 -14.22 4.67
C SER A 264 49.19 -13.48 4.86
N PHE A 265 48.07 -14.22 4.83
CA PHE A 265 46.74 -13.65 5.07
C PHE A 265 46.44 -13.39 6.57
N MET A 266 47.11 -14.10 7.47
CA MET A 266 46.92 -13.98 8.92
C MET A 266 47.89 -13.01 9.61
N GLU A 267 49.05 -12.72 9.00
CA GLU A 267 50.03 -11.78 9.54
C GLU A 267 49.52 -10.34 9.79
N PRO A 268 48.56 -9.77 9.04
CA PRO A 268 48.03 -8.43 9.32
C PRO A 268 46.98 -8.37 10.44
N LEU A 269 46.60 -9.52 11.03
CA LEU A 269 45.50 -9.65 11.99
C LEU A 269 45.98 -9.93 13.43
N VAL A 270 47.28 -9.84 13.69
CA VAL A 270 47.90 -9.94 15.04
C VAL A 270 48.68 -8.67 15.36
#